data_AF-A0A355H5Q0-F1
#
_entry.id   AF-A0A355H5Q0-F1
#
_cell.length_a   1.000
_cell.length_b   1.000
_cell.length_c   1.000
_cell.angle_alpha   90.00
_cell.angle_beta   90.00
_cell.angle_gamma   90.00
#
_symmetry.space_group_name_H-M   'P 1'
#
loop_
_entity.id
_entity.type
_entity.pdbx_description
1 polymer ?
#
loop_
_entity_poly.entity_id
_entity_poly.type
_entity_poly.pdbx_seq_one_letter_code
_entity_poly.pdbx_strand_id
1 'polypeptide(L)'
;NPFAADLAFQAMLIWAWRFHQSGSLPLKTDTLEHFRKVPFETQFYLSMSVNKNSATALSANLFLHDEQGLMYARILGAEVTLSKSLNALFGKKSSKPGKSRIRN
;
A
#
# COMPACT_ATOMS: atom_id res chain seq x y z
N ASN A 1 -15.16 -6.37 -3.17
CA ASN A 1 -14.10 -6.70 -4.13
C ASN A 1 -12.77 -6.62 -3.36
N PRO A 2 -12.17 -7.75 -2.97
CA PRO A 2 -10.97 -7.74 -2.13
C PRO A 2 -9.77 -7.06 -2.81
N PHE A 3 -9.66 -7.13 -4.15
CA PHE A 3 -8.59 -6.45 -4.89
C PHE A 3 -8.68 -4.92 -4.77
N ALA A 4 -9.89 -4.38 -4.82
CA ALA A 4 -10.11 -2.94 -4.68
C ALA A 4 -9.81 -2.46 -3.25
N ALA A 5 -10.06 -3.29 -2.24
CA ALA A 5 -9.69 -3.00 -0.86
C ALA A 5 -8.17 -3.09 -0.65
N ASP A 6 -7.48 -4.06 -1.26
CA ASP A 6 -6.01 -4.16 -1.20
C ASP A 6 -5.30 -2.94 -1.80
N LEU A 7 -5.89 -2.32 -2.83
CA LEU A 7 -5.38 -1.10 -3.45
C LEU A 7 -5.14 0.03 -2.43
N ALA A 8 -5.93 0.07 -1.34
CA ALA A 8 -5.73 1.01 -0.24
C ALA A 8 -4.35 0.86 0.40
N PHE A 9 -3.93 -0.37 0.71
CA PHE A 9 -2.61 -0.64 1.28
C PHE A 9 -1.49 -0.41 0.26
N GLN A 10 -1.72 -0.70 -1.02
CA GLN A 10 -0.77 -0.37 -2.09
C GLN A 10 -0.55 1.14 -2.22
N ALA A 11 -1.59 1.97 -2.07
CA ALA A 11 -1.45 3.42 -2.08
C ALA A 11 -0.56 3.92 -0.92
N MET A 12 -0.72 3.35 0.28
CA MET A 12 0.14 3.64 1.42
C MET A 12 1.60 3.23 1.16
N LEU A 13 1.82 2.07 0.53
CA LEU A 13 3.16 1.61 0.15
C LEU A 13 3.81 2.52 -0.90
N ILE A 14 3.07 2.94 -1.93
CA ILE A 14 3.56 3.88 -2.95
C ILE A 14 3.97 5.20 -2.29
N TRP A 15 3.16 5.70 -1.36
CA TRP A 15 3.47 6.91 -0.61
C TRP A 15 4.73 6.74 0.25
N ALA A 16 4.82 5.65 1.01
CA ALA A 16 5.99 5.31 1.82
C ALA A 16 7.28 5.29 0.99
N TRP A 17 7.22 4.66 -0.19
CA TRP A 17 8.35 4.62 -1.10
C TRP A 17 8.68 6.01 -1.66
N ARG A 18 7.67 6.78 -2.11
CA ARG A 18 7.84 8.10 -2.73
C ARG A 18 8.46 9.15 -1.80
N PHE A 19 8.16 9.10 -0.51
CA PHE A 19 8.59 10.12 0.46
C PHE A 19 9.69 9.64 1.42
N HIS A 20 9.73 8.34 1.75
CA HIS A 20 10.71 7.79 2.71
C HIS A 20 11.66 6.75 2.11
N GLN A 21 11.51 6.40 0.82
CA GLN A 21 12.30 5.35 0.15
C GLN A 21 12.31 4.04 0.97
N SER A 22 11.19 3.76 1.62
CA SER A 22 11.04 2.68 2.60
C SER A 22 9.83 1.83 2.25
N GLY A 23 9.96 0.53 2.45
CA GLY A 23 8.84 -0.39 2.47
C GLY A 23 8.01 -0.19 3.73
N SER A 24 6.81 -0.78 3.73
CA SER A 24 5.88 -0.65 4.83
C SER A 24 5.22 -1.96 5.19
N LEU A 25 4.81 -2.10 6.45
CA LEU A 25 3.92 -3.17 6.91
C LEU A 25 2.67 -2.57 7.56
N PRO A 26 1.48 -3.12 7.31
CA PRO A 26 0.26 -2.76 8.04
C PRO A 26 0.45 -2.95 9.54
N LEU A 27 0.03 -1.95 10.32
CA LEU A 27 0.06 -1.99 11.78
C LEU A 27 -1.35 -2.17 12.33
N LYS A 28 -2.25 -1.23 12.02
CA LYS A 28 -3.65 -1.28 12.44
C LYS A 28 -4.56 -0.51 11.49
N THR A 29 -5.85 -0.68 11.69
CA THR A 29 -6.90 0.09 11.04
C THR A 29 -8.00 0.27 12.07
N ASP A 30 -8.40 1.51 12.31
CA ASP A 30 -9.42 1.79 13.31
C ASP A 30 -10.81 1.41 12.78
N THR A 31 -11.12 1.78 11.53
CA THR A 31 -12.42 1.47 10.89
C THR A 31 -12.25 1.09 9.43
N LEU A 32 -12.92 0.01 9.01
CA LEU A 32 -13.13 -0.37 7.61
C LEU A 32 -14.62 -0.56 7.36
N GLU A 33 -15.21 0.29 6.52
CA GLU A 33 -16.63 0.24 6.17
C GLU A 33 -16.79 0.02 4.67
N HIS A 34 -17.63 -0.96 4.31
CA HIS A 34 -18.05 -1.21 2.94
C HIS A 34 -19.51 -0.81 2.79
N PHE A 35 -19.78 0.20 1.98
CA PHE A 35 -21.14 0.66 1.73
C PHE A 35 -21.78 -0.10 0.57
N ARG A 36 -20.97 -0.52 -0.41
CA ARG A 36 -21.43 -1.18 -1.63
C ARG A 36 -20.27 -1.91 -2.30
N LYS A 37 -20.61 -2.83 -3.21
CA LYS A 37 -19.60 -3.50 -4.04
C LYS A 37 -19.11 -2.53 -5.12
N VAL A 38 -17.80 -2.52 -5.37
CA VAL A 38 -17.24 -1.95 -6.60
C VAL A 38 -17.72 -2.83 -7.75
N PRO A 39 -18.42 -2.27 -8.76
CA PRO A 39 -18.83 -3.04 -9.93
C PRO A 39 -17.61 -3.56 -10.70
N PHE A 40 -17.78 -4.65 -11.44
CA PHE A 40 -16.74 -5.14 -12.32
C PHE A 40 -16.63 -4.25 -13.55
N GLU A 41 -15.42 -4.14 -14.11
CA GLU A 41 -15.14 -3.41 -15.36
C GLU A 41 -15.53 -1.92 -15.35
N THR A 42 -15.81 -1.36 -14.18
CA THR A 42 -16.06 0.07 -14.00
C THR A 42 -14.83 0.76 -13.45
N GLN A 43 -14.57 1.97 -13.95
CA GLN A 43 -13.56 2.83 -13.37
C GLN A 43 -13.99 3.29 -11.97
N PHE A 44 -13.05 3.27 -11.04
CA PHE A 44 -13.19 3.78 -9.69
C PHE A 44 -11.91 4.49 -9.29
N TYR A 45 -11.98 5.25 -8.20
CA TYR A 45 -10.90 6.09 -7.71
C TYR A 45 -10.62 5.75 -6.25
N LEU A 46 -9.35 5.87 -5.89
CA LEU A 46 -8.87 5.75 -4.52
C LEU A 46 -8.21 7.07 -4.14
N SER A 47 -8.82 7.75 -3.18
CA SER A 47 -8.26 8.96 -2.57
C SER A 47 -7.65 8.61 -1.22
N MET A 48 -6.45 9.14 -0.95
CA MET A 48 -5.76 8.98 0.32
C MET A 48 -5.43 10.34 0.93
N SER A 49 -5.85 10.53 2.18
CA SER A 49 -5.50 11.70 2.98
C SER A 49 -4.54 11.29 4.09
N VAL A 50 -3.34 11.87 4.09
CA VAL A 50 -2.33 11.59 5.12
C VAL A 50 -2.66 12.42 6.37
N ASN A 51 -2.99 11.73 7.45
CA ASN A 51 -3.31 12.36 8.73
C ASN A 51 -2.03 12.74 9.48
N LYS A 52 -1.04 11.84 9.48
CA LYS A 52 0.25 12.00 10.17
C LYS A 52 1.30 11.12 9.51
N ASN A 53 2.55 11.59 9.45
CA ASN A 53 3.70 10.77 9.10
C ASN A 53 4.90 11.08 9.99
N SER A 54 5.82 10.14 10.06
CA SER A 54 7.13 10.27 10.70
C SER A 54 8.16 9.45 9.93
N ALA A 55 9.41 9.42 10.41
CA ALA A 55 10.43 8.57 9.80
C ALA A 55 10.10 7.07 9.83
N THR A 56 9.21 6.62 10.73
CA THR A 56 8.96 5.19 11.00
C THR A 56 7.49 4.79 10.92
N ALA A 57 6.57 5.73 10.67
CA ALA A 57 5.14 5.44 10.61
C ALA A 57 4.38 6.39 9.67
N LEU A 58 3.29 5.90 9.11
CA LEU A 58 2.33 6.66 8.33
C LEU A 58 0.91 6.31 8.81
N SER A 59 0.10 7.34 9.05
CA SER A 59 -1.34 7.25 9.34
C SER A 59 -2.13 7.99 8.26
N ALA A 60 -3.14 7.33 7.69
CA ALA A 60 -3.96 7.89 6.62
C ALA A 60 -5.42 7.43 6.69
N ASN A 61 -6.29 8.22 6.07
CA ASN A 61 -7.65 7.84 5.71
C ASN A 61 -7.73 7.58 4.21
N LEU A 62 -8.45 6.53 3.81
CA LEU A 62 -8.58 6.12 2.42
C LEU A 62 -10.05 6.01 2.03
N PHE A 63 -10.36 6.45 0.81
CA PHE A 63 -11.70 6.55 0.30
C PHE A 63 -11.75 5.94 -1.10
N LEU A 64 -12.59 4.93 -1.26
CA LEU A 64 -12.83 4.27 -2.53
C LEU A 64 -14.16 4.79 -3.07
N HIS A 65 -14.16 5.46 -4.22
CA HIS A 65 -15.34 6.14 -4.75
C HIS A 65 -15.38 6.15 -6.28
N ASP A 66 -16.52 6.46 -6.87
CA ASP A 66 -16.62 6.73 -8.31
C ASP A 66 -16.17 8.17 -8.64
N GLU A 67 -16.25 8.52 -9.92
CA GLU A 67 -15.90 9.86 -10.40
C GLU A 67 -16.77 10.97 -9.78
N GLN A 68 -18.03 10.65 -9.43
CA GLN A 68 -18.98 11.57 -8.82
C GLN A 68 -18.85 11.65 -7.29
N GLY A 69 -17.94 10.87 -6.69
CA GLY A 69 -17.69 10.84 -5.24
C GLY A 69 -18.59 9.87 -4.46
N LEU A 70 -19.34 9.00 -5.14
CA LEU A 70 -20.15 7.98 -4.50
C LEU A 70 -19.25 6.93 -3.84
N MET A 71 -19.35 6.84 -2.51
CA MET A 71 -18.45 5.99 -1.72
C MET A 71 -18.77 4.50 -1.88
N TYR A 72 -17.78 3.72 -2.29
CA TYR A 72 -17.77 2.25 -2.24
C TYR A 72 -17.37 1.74 -0.87
N ALA A 73 -16.25 2.25 -0.34
CA ALA A 73 -15.70 1.87 0.94
C ALA A 73 -14.84 3.01 1.51
N ARG A 74 -14.66 3.02 2.83
CA ARG A 74 -13.68 3.91 3.48
C ARG A 74 -12.88 3.16 4.54
N ILE A 75 -11.65 3.60 4.70
CA ILE A 75 -10.73 3.14 5.72
C ILE A 75 -10.30 4.35 6.53
N LEU A 76 -10.54 4.33 7.83
CA LEU A 76 -10.18 5.42 8.73
C LEU A 76 -9.13 4.94 9.72
N GLY A 77 -8.14 5.79 10.00
CA GLY A 77 -7.06 5.48 10.93
C GLY A 77 -6.20 4.29 10.49
N ALA A 78 -5.97 4.13 9.18
CA ALA A 78 -5.04 3.12 8.68
C ALA A 78 -3.62 3.54 9.06
N GLU A 79 -2.87 2.65 9.71
CA GLU A 79 -1.49 2.88 10.11
C GLU A 79 -0.57 1.81 9.53
N VAL A 80 0.58 2.24 9.04
CA VAL A 80 1.66 1.37 8.59
C VAL A 80 2.97 1.78 9.24
N THR A 81 3.83 0.81 9.54
CA THR A 81 5.22 1.09 9.91
C THR A 81 6.07 1.23 8.65
N LEU A 82 7.04 2.13 8.69
CA LEU A 82 7.98 2.40 7.60
C LEU A 82 9.37 1.95 8.00
N SER A 83 10.04 1.17 7.13
CA SER A 83 11.43 0.81 7.37
C SER A 83 12.18 0.52 6.07
N LYS A 84 13.39 1.04 5.96
CA LYS A 84 14.33 0.71 4.88
C LYS A 84 14.75 -0.76 4.90
N SER A 85 14.76 -1.42 6.07
CA SER A 85 15.09 -2.85 6.14
C SER A 85 14.07 -3.72 5.42
N LEU A 86 12.80 -3.26 5.33
CA LEU A 86 11.75 -3.94 4.58
C LEU A 86 12.01 -3.93 3.07
N ASN A 87 12.79 -2.98 2.55
CA ASN A 87 13.16 -2.96 1.13
C ASN A 87 13.89 -4.25 0.71
N ALA A 88 14.66 -4.86 1.61
CA ALA A 88 15.37 -6.10 1.30
C ALA A 88 14.42 -7.32 1.20
N LEU A 89 13.25 -7.24 1.84
CA LEU A 89 12.22 -8.30 1.78
C LEU A 89 11.40 -8.20 0.50
N PHE A 90 11.14 -6.98 0.02
CA PHE A 90 10.29 -6.72 -1.15
C PHE A 90 11.08 -6.38 -2.43
N GLY A 91 12.38 -6.11 -2.32
CA GLY A 91 13.27 -5.84 -3.45
C GLY A 91 13.66 -7.10 -4.21
N LYS A 92 13.90 -6.96 -5.52
CA LYS A 92 14.49 -8.03 -6.34
C LYS A 92 15.82 -8.46 -5.71
N LYS A 93 15.94 -9.73 -5.31
CA LYS A 93 17.26 -10.32 -5.08
C LYS A 93 18.00 -10.29 -6.41
N SER A 94 19.10 -9.54 -6.52
CA SER A 94 20.03 -9.74 -7.62
C SER A 94 20.54 -11.17 -7.52
N SER A 95 20.30 -11.98 -8.56
CA SER A 95 20.87 -13.31 -8.66
C SER A 95 22.38 -13.19 -8.53
N LYS A 96 22.98 -13.78 -7.48
CA LYS A 96 24.43 -13.91 -7.42
C LYS A 96 24.88 -14.66 -8.70
N PRO A 97 25.86 -14.16 -9.46
CA PRO A 97 26.39 -14.91 -10.59
C PRO A 97 26.93 -16.23 -10.05
N GLY A 98 26.41 -17.36 -10.55
CA GLY A 98 26.89 -18.67 -10.19
C GLY A 98 28.38 -18.77 -10.47
N LYS A 99 29.17 -19.20 -9.48
CA LYS A 99 30.59 -19.51 -9.67
C LYS A 99 30.69 -20.59 -10.76
N SER A 100 31.06 -20.20 -11.98
CA SER A 100 31.44 -21.15 -13.01
C SER A 100 32.73 -21.83 -12.55
N ARG A 101 32.58 -23.09 -12.15
CA ARG A 101 33.69 -23.96 -11.80
C ARG A 101 34.33 -24.41 -13.11
N ILE A 102 35.31 -23.65 -13.60
CA ILE A 102 36.18 -24.09 -14.68
C ILE A 102 36.92 -25.33 -14.15
N ARG A 103 36.62 -26.49 -14.73
CA ARG A 103 37.43 -27.71 -14.57
C ARG A 103 38.42 -27.70 -15.73
N ASN A 104 39.71 -27.63 -15.38
CA ASN A 104 40.81 -28.00 -16.27
C ASN A 104 40.82 -29.52 -16.47
#